data_AF-Q0FUA3-F1
#
_entry.id   AF-Q0FUA3-F1
#
_cell.length_a   1.000
_cell.length_b   1.000
_cell.length_c   1.000
_cell.angle_alpha   90.00
_cell.angle_beta   90.00
_cell.angle_gamma   90.00
#
_symmetry.space_group_name_H-M   'P 1'
#
loop_
_entity.id
_entity.type
_entity.pdbx_description
1 polymer ?
#
loop_
_entity_poly.entity_id
_entity_poly.type
_entity_poly.pdbx_seq_one_letter_code
_entity_poly.pdbx_strand_id
1 'polypeptide(L)'
;MAQVQSSGTHEVRFRDSQGNDHCAVLSVRHATMIVRPPIGKQRKYRHQELQIIHAEELDPPEGRTPVIWKLITNLPVASHADAVHKLEWYALRWKIETFFRTLKTGCRIEELRLATAERLANCIALCCVVAWRVSWLAMLSRDAPAADPAAVFTEDERHLLDQATPDRKRQVPRDLQFYVRAVARLGGYLDRASDAPPGTTVIWRGFSRLADLVEGARLATPPPDSCG
;
A
#
# COMPACT_ATOMS: atom_id res chain seq x y z
N MET A 1 -16.30 22.21 -17.87
CA MET A 1 -16.96 21.46 -16.78
C MET A 1 -18.16 22.19 -16.18
N ALA A 2 -18.12 23.51 -15.97
CA ALA A 2 -19.26 24.25 -15.38
C ALA A 2 -20.61 24.09 -16.14
N GLN A 3 -20.57 23.85 -17.45
CA GLN A 3 -21.78 23.64 -18.28
C GLN A 3 -22.16 22.16 -18.47
N VAL A 4 -21.39 21.22 -17.92
CA VAL A 4 -21.65 19.78 -18.04
C VAL A 4 -22.53 19.34 -16.86
N GLN A 5 -23.66 18.69 -17.14
CA GLN A 5 -24.54 18.15 -16.11
C GLN A 5 -23.85 17.01 -15.35
N SER A 6 -24.19 16.88 -14.06
CA SER A 6 -23.71 15.77 -13.23
C SER A 6 -24.20 14.44 -13.81
N SER A 7 -23.32 13.46 -13.96
CA SER A 7 -23.69 12.12 -14.41
C SER A 7 -24.16 11.21 -13.27
N GLY A 8 -23.91 11.61 -12.01
CA GLY A 8 -24.32 10.89 -10.81
C GLY A 8 -23.48 11.29 -9.60
N THR A 9 -23.54 10.48 -8.54
CA THR A 9 -22.78 10.66 -7.31
C THR A 9 -21.96 9.43 -6.94
N HIS A 10 -20.85 9.61 -6.23
CA HIS A 10 -20.00 8.51 -5.75
C HIS A 10 -19.52 8.77 -4.33
N GLU A 11 -19.66 7.78 -3.44
CA GLU A 11 -19.17 7.85 -2.06
C GLU A 11 -17.69 7.47 -1.99
N VAL A 12 -16.89 8.27 -1.29
CA VAL A 12 -15.50 7.94 -0.94
C VAL A 12 -15.31 7.97 0.57
N ARG A 13 -14.56 6.98 1.08
CA ARG A 13 -14.18 6.88 2.49
C ARG A 13 -12.68 7.03 2.65
N PHE A 14 -12.25 7.85 3.61
CA PHE A 14 -10.84 8.11 3.86
C PHE A 14 -10.60 8.46 5.33
N ARG A 15 -9.33 8.45 5.75
CA ARG A 15 -8.93 8.90 7.08
C ARG A 15 -8.17 10.21 7.00
N ASP A 16 -8.39 11.09 7.97
CA ASP A 16 -7.57 12.28 8.12
C ASP A 16 -6.21 11.96 8.80
N SER A 17 -5.38 12.99 8.98
CA SER A 17 -4.07 12.85 9.63
C SER A 17 -4.16 12.50 11.12
N GLN A 18 -5.30 12.71 11.75
CA GLN A 18 -5.56 12.34 13.15
C GLN A 18 -6.10 10.90 13.26
N GLY A 19 -6.44 10.27 12.13
CA GLY A 19 -6.94 8.91 12.05
C GLY A 19 -8.46 8.82 12.14
N ASN A 20 -9.20 9.93 12.11
CA ASN A 20 -10.66 9.90 12.08
C ASN A 20 -11.14 9.43 10.71
N ASP A 21 -12.19 8.59 10.69
CA ASP A 21 -12.83 8.16 9.46
C ASP A 21 -13.78 9.25 8.94
N HIS A 22 -13.69 9.54 7.64
CA HIS A 22 -14.52 10.49 6.91
C HIS A 22 -15.23 9.79 5.75
N CYS A 23 -16.42 10.27 5.45
CA CYS A 23 -17.21 9.89 4.28
C CYS A 23 -17.58 11.15 3.50
N ALA A 24 -17.34 11.14 2.19
CA ALA A 24 -17.69 12.25 1.30
C ALA A 24 -18.48 11.73 0.09
N VAL A 25 -19.58 12.40 -0.23
CA VAL A 25 -20.37 12.10 -1.44
C VAL A 25 -19.96 13.09 -2.53
N LEU A 26 -19.43 12.59 -3.63
CA LEU A 26 -18.92 13.42 -4.73
C LEU A 26 -19.93 13.48 -5.88
N SER A 27 -20.29 14.68 -6.35
CA SER A 27 -20.94 14.86 -7.65
C SER A 27 -19.92 14.68 -8.76
N VAL A 28 -20.23 13.80 -9.71
CA VAL A 28 -19.31 13.41 -10.79
C VAL A 28 -19.79 13.97 -12.13
N ARG A 29 -18.87 14.62 -12.85
CA ARG A 29 -19.03 15.08 -14.23
C ARG A 29 -17.90 14.52 -15.08
N HIS A 30 -18.18 14.14 -16.32
CA HIS A 30 -17.14 13.76 -17.26
C HIS A 30 -17.41 14.33 -18.65
N ALA A 31 -16.35 14.63 -19.40
CA ALA A 31 -16.45 15.02 -20.80
C ALA A 31 -15.15 14.72 -21.56
N THR A 32 -15.29 14.61 -22.88
CA THR A 32 -14.17 14.53 -23.81
C THR A 32 -13.62 15.93 -24.10
N MET A 33 -12.31 16.07 -24.16
CA MET A 33 -11.61 17.30 -24.52
C MET A 33 -10.45 17.02 -25.46
N ILE A 34 -10.29 17.86 -26.49
CA ILE A 34 -9.12 17.84 -27.37
C ILE A 34 -8.03 18.71 -26.76
N VAL A 35 -6.97 18.08 -26.26
CA VAL A 35 -5.76 18.74 -25.77
C VAL A 35 -4.80 18.97 -26.91
N ARG A 36 -4.47 20.24 -27.14
CA ARG A 36 -3.54 20.67 -28.19
C ARG A 36 -2.12 20.70 -27.64
N PRO A 37 -1.11 20.25 -28.41
CA PRO A 37 0.28 20.53 -28.09
C PRO A 37 0.53 22.05 -28.02
N PRO A 38 1.61 22.49 -27.32
CA PRO A 38 2.06 23.87 -27.37
C PRO A 38 2.20 24.35 -28.83
N ILE A 39 1.87 25.62 -29.11
CA ILE A 39 1.73 26.16 -30.49
C ILE A 39 2.94 25.79 -31.37
N GLY A 40 4.17 26.01 -30.89
CA GLY A 40 5.41 25.71 -31.64
C GLY A 40 5.66 24.21 -31.90
N LYS A 41 4.89 23.32 -31.29
CA LYS A 41 5.01 21.86 -31.41
C LYS A 41 3.87 21.21 -32.21
N GLN A 42 2.85 21.97 -32.63
CA GLN A 42 1.66 21.44 -33.31
C GLN A 42 1.93 20.82 -34.69
N ARG A 43 3.02 21.22 -35.38
CA ARG A 43 3.44 20.56 -36.63
C ARG A 43 4.04 19.17 -36.41
N LYS A 44 4.58 18.90 -35.20
CA LYS A 44 5.32 17.67 -34.87
C LYS A 44 4.48 16.67 -34.07
N TYR A 45 3.55 17.15 -33.26
CA TYR A 45 2.74 16.31 -32.38
C TYR A 45 1.25 16.47 -32.70
N ARG A 46 0.52 15.35 -32.63
CA ARG A 46 -0.93 15.34 -32.86
C ARG A 46 -1.70 15.89 -31.67
N HIS A 47 -2.88 16.42 -31.96
CA HIS A 47 -3.92 16.65 -30.97
C HIS A 47 -4.30 15.35 -30.26
N GLN A 48 -4.56 15.43 -28.96
CA GLN A 48 -4.94 14.28 -28.15
C GLN A 48 -6.37 14.45 -27.67
N GLU A 49 -7.23 13.50 -27.98
CA GLU A 49 -8.53 13.39 -27.35
C GLU A 49 -8.35 12.73 -25.98
N LEU A 50 -8.73 13.45 -24.92
CA LEU A 50 -8.60 12.99 -23.53
C LEU A 50 -9.95 13.13 -22.83
N GLN A 51 -10.15 12.28 -21.83
CA GLN A 51 -11.30 12.32 -20.94
C GLN A 51 -10.97 13.13 -19.70
N ILE A 52 -11.88 14.01 -19.32
CA ILE A 52 -11.78 14.84 -18.12
C ILE A 52 -12.88 14.41 -17.16
N ILE A 53 -12.50 14.08 -15.93
CA ILE A 53 -13.43 13.75 -14.85
C ILE A 53 -13.29 14.83 -13.78
N HIS A 54 -14.41 15.43 -13.38
CA HIS A 54 -14.50 16.36 -12.28
C HIS A 54 -15.42 15.78 -11.21
N ALA A 55 -14.86 15.48 -10.04
CA ALA A 55 -15.58 15.01 -8.87
C ALA A 55 -15.45 16.04 -7.75
N GLU A 56 -16.56 16.51 -7.22
CA GLU A 56 -16.63 17.58 -6.23
C GLU A 56 -17.56 17.17 -5.10
N GLU A 57 -17.09 17.30 -3.86
CA GLU A 57 -17.83 16.94 -2.66
C GLU A 57 -19.11 17.78 -2.49
N LEU A 58 -20.22 17.10 -2.29
CA LEU A 58 -21.50 17.66 -1.93
C LEU A 58 -21.55 17.90 -0.42
N ASP A 59 -22.08 19.06 -0.03
CA ASP A 59 -22.31 19.44 1.37
C ASP A 59 -21.10 19.17 2.29
N PRO A 60 -19.91 19.73 1.96
CA PRO A 60 -18.69 19.44 2.69
C PRO A 60 -18.80 19.89 4.17
N PRO A 61 -18.28 19.11 5.12
CA PRO A 61 -18.39 19.42 6.54
C PRO A 61 -17.62 20.68 6.92
N GLU A 62 -18.13 21.43 7.91
CA GLU A 62 -17.44 22.59 8.46
C GLU A 62 -16.07 22.19 9.04
N GLY A 63 -15.05 23.02 8.81
CA GLY A 63 -13.71 22.80 9.34
C GLY A 63 -12.81 21.86 8.53
N ARG A 64 -13.28 21.31 7.40
CA ARG A 64 -12.43 20.55 6.44
C ARG A 64 -12.55 21.11 5.04
N THR A 65 -11.42 21.16 4.31
CA THR A 65 -11.43 21.49 2.88
C THR A 65 -12.20 20.42 2.08
N PRO A 66 -13.11 20.81 1.17
CA PRO A 66 -13.87 19.87 0.34
C PRO A 66 -12.97 18.98 -0.52
N VAL A 67 -13.40 17.74 -0.78
CA VAL A 67 -12.73 16.86 -1.76
C VAL A 67 -13.08 17.33 -3.16
N ILE A 68 -12.06 17.74 -3.91
CA ILE A 68 -12.21 18.15 -5.32
C ILE A 68 -11.14 17.45 -6.15
N TRP A 69 -11.55 16.56 -7.05
CA TRP A 69 -10.67 15.86 -7.99
C TRP A 69 -10.96 16.28 -9.43
N LYS A 70 -9.90 16.71 -10.14
CA LYS A 70 -9.90 16.99 -11.57
C LYS A 70 -8.91 16.06 -12.25
N LEU A 71 -9.42 14.96 -12.81
CA LEU A 71 -8.62 13.93 -13.44
C LEU A 71 -8.64 14.09 -14.96
N ILE A 72 -7.49 13.80 -15.57
CA ILE A 72 -7.32 13.73 -17.01
C ILE A 72 -6.82 12.33 -17.33
N THR A 73 -7.48 11.65 -18.25
CA THR A 73 -7.10 10.28 -18.64
C THR A 73 -7.26 10.08 -20.15
N ASN A 74 -6.41 9.24 -20.73
CA ASN A 74 -6.56 8.77 -22.11
C ASN A 74 -7.41 7.48 -22.19
N LEU A 75 -7.92 7.00 -21.06
CA LEU A 75 -8.80 5.84 -21.00
C LEU A 75 -10.24 6.23 -21.35
N PRO A 76 -11.04 5.31 -21.95
CA PRO A 76 -12.44 5.59 -22.27
C PRO A 76 -13.30 5.90 -21.04
N VAL A 77 -14.19 6.88 -21.18
CA VAL A 77 -15.21 7.26 -20.19
C VAL A 77 -16.51 7.58 -20.93
N ALA A 78 -17.33 6.56 -21.15
CA ALA A 78 -18.61 6.71 -21.86
C ALA A 78 -19.79 6.90 -20.90
N SER A 79 -19.63 6.47 -19.64
CA SER A 79 -20.69 6.44 -18.64
C SER A 79 -20.25 6.96 -17.27
N HIS A 80 -21.23 7.19 -16.39
CA HIS A 80 -20.97 7.47 -14.98
C HIS A 80 -20.17 6.35 -14.31
N ALA A 81 -20.52 5.08 -14.58
CA ALA A 81 -19.81 3.92 -14.05
C ALA A 81 -18.34 3.90 -14.49
N ASP A 82 -18.05 4.27 -15.74
CA ASP A 82 -16.67 4.41 -16.20
C ASP A 82 -15.93 5.49 -15.41
N ALA A 83 -16.55 6.65 -15.20
CA ALA A 83 -15.91 7.74 -14.47
C ALA A 83 -15.61 7.33 -13.02
N VAL A 84 -16.57 6.69 -12.35
CA VAL A 84 -16.40 6.13 -11.00
C VAL A 84 -15.24 5.15 -10.93
N HIS A 85 -15.14 4.23 -11.89
CA HIS A 85 -14.04 3.27 -11.94
C HIS A 85 -12.66 3.96 -11.95
N LYS A 86 -12.53 5.08 -12.67
CA LYS A 86 -11.26 5.85 -12.73
C LYS A 86 -11.02 6.62 -11.44
N LEU A 87 -12.07 7.09 -10.76
CA LEU A 87 -11.96 7.70 -9.43
C LEU A 87 -11.49 6.67 -8.40
N GLU A 88 -12.03 5.44 -8.43
CA GLU A 88 -11.60 4.34 -7.57
C GLU A 88 -10.13 3.99 -7.79
N TRP A 89 -9.68 3.91 -9.05
CA TRP A 89 -8.25 3.73 -9.36
C TRP A 89 -7.39 4.87 -8.84
N TYR A 90 -7.85 6.11 -9.00
CA TYR A 90 -7.12 7.27 -8.50
C TYR A 90 -7.06 7.31 -6.97
N ALA A 91 -8.09 6.85 -6.27
CA ALA A 91 -8.09 6.71 -4.82
C ALA A 91 -6.98 5.76 -4.32
N LEU A 92 -6.59 4.77 -5.14
CA LEU A 92 -5.47 3.87 -4.83
C LEU A 92 -4.09 4.54 -4.97
N ARG A 93 -3.99 5.77 -5.51
CA ARG A 93 -2.71 6.48 -5.70
C ARG A 93 -1.90 6.57 -4.41
N TRP A 94 -2.57 6.70 -3.25
CA TRP A 94 -1.92 6.81 -1.94
C TRP A 94 -1.09 5.57 -1.55
N LYS A 95 -1.31 4.41 -2.20
CA LYS A 95 -0.50 3.20 -1.99
C LYS A 95 1.00 3.46 -2.23
N ILE A 96 1.34 4.32 -3.21
CA ILE A 96 2.76 4.66 -3.48
C ILE A 96 3.41 5.44 -2.34
N GLU A 97 2.63 6.25 -1.63
CA GLU A 97 3.14 7.04 -0.49
C GLU A 97 3.43 6.12 0.71
N THR A 98 2.62 5.08 0.89
CA THR A 98 2.91 4.02 1.86
C THR A 98 4.20 3.27 1.50
N PHE A 99 4.42 2.97 0.21
CA PHE A 99 5.68 2.37 -0.25
C PHE A 99 6.88 3.28 0.04
N PHE A 100 6.82 4.57 -0.30
CA PHE A 100 7.90 5.52 -0.01
C PHE A 100 8.12 5.72 1.49
N ARG A 101 7.06 5.71 2.31
CA ARG A 101 7.19 5.71 3.77
C ARG A 101 7.94 4.47 4.27
N THR A 102 7.65 3.29 3.73
CA THR A 102 8.38 2.07 4.09
C THR A 102 9.85 2.13 3.68
N LEU A 103 10.17 2.71 2.52
CA LEU A 103 11.56 2.96 2.11
C LEU A 103 12.28 3.92 3.06
N LYS A 104 11.68 5.08 3.33
CA LYS A 104 12.31 6.16 4.11
C LYS A 104 12.40 5.82 5.60
N THR A 105 11.30 5.39 6.21
CA THR A 105 11.23 5.15 7.66
C THR A 105 11.52 3.71 8.05
N GLY A 106 11.13 2.75 7.21
CA GLY A 106 11.42 1.33 7.42
C GLY A 106 12.88 1.02 7.05
N CYS A 107 13.20 1.04 5.76
CA CYS A 107 14.55 0.75 5.28
C CYS A 107 15.59 1.83 5.60
N ARG A 108 15.16 3.01 6.11
CA ARG A 108 16.04 4.13 6.50
C ARG A 108 17.02 4.54 5.42
N ILE A 109 16.55 4.57 4.16
CA ILE A 109 17.42 4.86 3.02
C ILE A 109 18.09 6.24 3.09
N GLU A 110 17.50 7.19 3.82
CA GLU A 110 18.04 8.54 4.03
C GLU A 110 19.17 8.59 5.09
N GLU A 111 19.32 7.51 5.88
CA GLU A 111 20.39 7.37 6.88
C GLU A 111 21.62 6.63 6.32
N LEU A 112 21.54 6.07 5.11
CA LEU A 112 22.62 5.31 4.49
C LEU A 112 23.85 6.21 4.23
N ARG A 113 25.02 5.78 4.70
CA ARG A 113 26.31 6.50 4.55
C ARG A 113 27.28 5.75 3.63
N LEU A 114 26.80 5.33 2.45
CA LEU A 114 27.64 4.67 1.46
C LEU A 114 28.50 5.69 0.70
N ALA A 115 29.77 5.35 0.49
CA ALA A 115 30.77 6.29 -0.01
C ALA A 115 30.60 6.73 -1.48
N THR A 116 29.86 5.98 -2.30
CA THR A 116 29.66 6.30 -3.73
C THR A 116 28.19 6.24 -4.11
N ALA A 117 27.82 7.03 -5.12
CA ALA A 117 26.46 7.06 -5.66
C ALA A 117 26.00 5.70 -6.18
N GLU A 118 26.89 4.95 -6.83
CA GLU A 118 26.60 3.60 -7.34
C GLU A 118 26.28 2.62 -6.22
N ARG A 119 27.09 2.60 -5.15
CA ARG A 119 26.83 1.74 -3.98
C ARG A 119 25.51 2.12 -3.30
N LEU A 120 25.23 3.42 -3.20
CA LEU A 120 23.96 3.91 -2.67
C LEU A 120 22.77 3.47 -3.53
N ALA A 121 22.87 3.60 -4.85
CA ALA A 121 21.83 3.18 -5.79
C ALA A 121 21.54 1.67 -5.68
N ASN A 122 22.58 0.83 -5.61
CA ASN A 122 22.44 -0.62 -5.45
C ASN A 122 21.77 -0.99 -4.12
N CYS A 123 22.13 -0.31 -3.03
CA CYS A 123 21.50 -0.52 -1.73
C CYS A 123 20.02 -0.10 -1.74
N ILE A 124 19.69 1.07 -2.32
CA ILE A 124 18.31 1.54 -2.47
C ILE A 124 17.50 0.57 -3.32
N ALA A 125 18.07 0.00 -4.39
CA ALA A 125 17.39 -0.99 -5.22
C ALA A 125 16.98 -2.24 -4.42
N LEU A 126 17.86 -2.74 -3.54
CA LEU A 126 17.51 -3.83 -2.62
C LEU A 126 16.42 -3.41 -1.63
N CYS A 127 16.52 -2.20 -1.08
CA CYS A 127 15.49 -1.65 -0.21
C CYS A 127 14.12 -1.54 -0.91
N CYS A 128 14.07 -1.24 -2.22
CA CYS A 128 12.84 -1.22 -3.00
C CYS A 128 12.16 -2.59 -3.03
N VAL A 129 12.91 -3.68 -3.20
CA VAL A 129 12.36 -5.05 -3.17
C VAL A 129 11.79 -5.37 -1.79
N VAL A 130 12.51 -5.04 -0.72
CA VAL A 130 12.05 -5.26 0.66
C VAL A 130 10.80 -4.42 0.97
N ALA A 131 10.81 -3.14 0.63
CA ALA A 131 9.68 -2.25 0.85
C ALA A 131 8.45 -2.66 0.05
N TRP A 132 8.65 -3.14 -1.19
CA TRP A 132 7.58 -3.72 -1.99
C TRP A 132 7.00 -4.96 -1.30
N ARG A 133 7.83 -5.92 -0.88
CA ARG A 133 7.39 -7.15 -0.19
C ARG A 133 6.56 -6.84 1.06
N VAL A 134 7.04 -5.91 1.89
CA VAL A 134 6.31 -5.48 3.11
C VAL A 134 4.98 -4.80 2.76
N SER A 135 4.98 -3.91 1.77
CA SER A 135 3.76 -3.21 1.34
C SER A 135 2.75 -4.16 0.73
N TRP A 136 3.21 -5.08 -0.11
CA TRP A 136 2.42 -6.14 -0.72
C TRP A 136 1.80 -7.05 0.34
N LEU A 137 2.58 -7.51 1.32
CA LEU A 137 2.06 -8.39 2.37
C LEU A 137 0.96 -7.72 3.21
N ALA A 138 1.12 -6.44 3.52
CA ALA A 138 0.09 -5.67 4.24
C ALA A 138 -1.22 -5.57 3.46
N MET A 139 -1.17 -5.57 2.12
CA MET A 139 -2.36 -5.59 1.25
C MET A 139 -2.91 -7.01 1.12
N LEU A 140 -2.05 -7.99 0.84
CA LEU A 140 -2.44 -9.39 0.66
C LEU A 140 -3.14 -9.95 1.90
N SER A 141 -2.70 -9.60 3.11
CA SER A 141 -3.34 -10.06 4.35
C SER A 141 -4.77 -9.53 4.55
N ARG A 142 -5.15 -8.48 3.79
CA ARG A 142 -6.49 -7.87 3.81
C ARG A 142 -7.35 -8.43 2.70
N ASP A 143 -6.78 -8.58 1.52
CA ASP A 143 -7.49 -9.04 0.32
C ASP A 143 -7.69 -10.57 0.32
N ALA A 144 -6.73 -11.33 0.84
CA ALA A 144 -6.75 -12.79 0.89
C ALA A 144 -6.24 -13.33 2.25
N PRO A 145 -6.95 -13.05 3.36
CA PRO A 145 -6.51 -13.41 4.72
C PRO A 145 -6.35 -14.92 4.92
N ALA A 146 -7.19 -15.72 4.26
CA ALA A 146 -7.22 -17.18 4.35
C ALA A 146 -6.26 -17.88 3.38
N ALA A 147 -5.41 -17.14 2.66
CA ALA A 147 -4.45 -17.72 1.73
C ALA A 147 -3.43 -18.63 2.44
N ASP A 148 -2.84 -19.55 1.69
CA ASP A 148 -1.78 -20.43 2.20
C ASP A 148 -0.54 -19.61 2.59
N PRO A 149 -0.11 -19.64 3.87
CA PRO A 149 1.07 -18.90 4.32
C PRO A 149 2.38 -19.38 3.68
N ALA A 150 2.45 -20.60 3.14
CA ALA A 150 3.65 -21.11 2.47
C ALA A 150 4.03 -20.29 1.22
N ALA A 151 3.10 -19.52 0.66
CA ALA A 151 3.39 -18.59 -0.44
C ALA A 151 4.28 -17.40 -0.02
N VAL A 152 4.39 -17.12 1.29
CA VAL A 152 5.13 -15.97 1.82
C VAL A 152 6.22 -16.40 2.80
N PHE A 153 5.90 -17.35 3.67
CA PHE A 153 6.73 -17.74 4.80
C PHE A 153 7.35 -19.11 4.58
N THR A 154 8.64 -19.24 4.86
CA THR A 154 9.31 -20.53 4.87
C THR A 154 8.81 -21.40 6.03
N GLU A 155 9.15 -22.69 6.01
CA GLU A 155 8.83 -23.59 7.13
C GLU A 155 9.49 -23.15 8.44
N ASP A 156 10.78 -22.80 8.40
CA ASP A 156 11.52 -22.29 9.56
C ASP A 156 10.88 -21.01 10.12
N GLU A 157 10.51 -20.06 9.25
CA GLU A 157 9.85 -18.82 9.65
C GLU A 157 8.50 -19.11 10.34
N ARG A 158 7.68 -20.00 9.76
CA ARG A 158 6.40 -20.40 10.35
C ARG A 158 6.59 -21.06 11.71
N HIS A 159 7.55 -21.98 11.82
CA HIS A 159 7.86 -22.66 13.07
C HIS A 159 8.27 -21.68 14.18
N LEU A 160 9.18 -20.75 13.88
CA LEU A 160 9.61 -19.74 14.85
C LEU A 160 8.49 -18.77 15.23
N LEU A 161 7.64 -18.39 14.27
CA LEU A 161 6.48 -17.53 14.52
C LEU A 161 5.42 -18.22 15.39
N ASP A 162 5.24 -19.53 15.24
CA ASP A 162 4.37 -20.32 16.11
C ASP A 162 4.90 -20.33 17.55
N GLN A 163 6.19 -20.62 17.73
CA GLN A 163 6.85 -20.61 19.03
C GLN A 163 6.79 -19.23 19.69
N ALA A 164 7.06 -18.16 18.94
CA ALA A 164 7.06 -16.79 19.45
C ALA A 164 5.64 -16.25 19.71
N THR A 165 4.60 -16.82 19.10
CA THR A 165 3.21 -16.40 19.33
C THR A 165 2.71 -16.94 20.68
N PRO A 166 2.09 -16.12 21.55
CA PRO A 166 1.53 -16.58 22.82
C PRO A 166 0.41 -17.61 22.64
N ASP A 167 0.31 -18.60 23.54
CA ASP A 167 -0.69 -19.70 23.45
C ASP A 167 -2.14 -19.21 23.28
N ARG A 168 -2.53 -18.20 24.05
CA ARG A 168 -3.85 -17.55 23.96
C ARG A 168 -4.19 -17.00 22.56
N LYS A 169 -3.17 -16.71 21.74
CA LYS A 169 -3.31 -16.22 20.36
C LYS A 169 -3.12 -17.32 19.32
N ARG A 170 -2.77 -18.55 19.73
CA ARG A 170 -2.59 -19.73 18.87
C ARG A 170 -3.91 -20.45 18.55
N GLN A 171 -5.04 -20.09 19.17
CA GLN A 171 -6.32 -20.78 18.98
C GLN A 171 -7.09 -20.33 17.73
N VAL A 172 -6.39 -19.91 16.68
CA VAL A 172 -6.95 -19.47 15.39
C VAL A 172 -6.30 -20.25 14.24
N PRO A 173 -6.97 -20.35 13.07
CA PRO A 173 -6.40 -20.99 11.89
C PRO A 173 -5.02 -20.44 11.55
N ARG A 174 -4.11 -21.31 11.10
CA ARG A 174 -2.75 -20.97 10.67
C ARG A 174 -2.73 -20.47 9.23
N ASP A 175 -3.56 -19.48 8.94
CA ASP A 175 -3.65 -18.85 7.63
C ASP A 175 -2.64 -17.70 7.46
N LEU A 176 -2.60 -17.10 6.28
CA LEU A 176 -1.74 -15.94 6.01
C LEU A 176 -1.95 -14.81 7.03
N GLN A 177 -3.20 -14.50 7.39
CA GLN A 177 -3.49 -13.44 8.35
C GLN A 177 -2.88 -13.71 9.72
N PHE A 178 -2.92 -14.96 10.22
CA PHE A 178 -2.26 -15.35 11.46
C PHE A 178 -0.77 -15.04 11.43
N TYR A 179 -0.05 -15.49 10.38
CA TYR A 179 1.39 -15.30 10.31
C TYR A 179 1.78 -13.83 10.09
N VAL A 180 1.02 -13.07 9.31
CA VAL A 180 1.23 -11.62 9.18
C VAL A 180 1.05 -10.91 10.52
N ARG A 181 0.05 -11.29 11.31
CA ARG A 181 -0.11 -10.75 12.68
C ARG A 181 1.00 -11.22 13.61
N ALA A 182 1.48 -12.45 13.48
CA ALA A 182 2.61 -12.96 14.26
C ALA A 182 3.88 -12.14 14.01
N VAL A 183 4.21 -11.88 12.74
CA VAL A 183 5.31 -10.98 12.36
C VAL A 183 5.07 -9.59 12.92
N ALA A 184 3.88 -9.03 12.74
CA ALA A 184 3.57 -7.69 13.24
C ALA A 184 3.73 -7.58 14.77
N ARG A 185 3.38 -8.64 15.53
CA ARG A 185 3.57 -8.70 16.99
C ARG A 185 5.05 -8.62 17.37
N LEU A 186 5.94 -9.31 16.64
CA LEU A 186 7.39 -9.16 16.82
C LEU A 186 7.84 -7.70 16.60
N GLY A 187 7.15 -6.98 15.70
CA GLY A 187 7.38 -5.57 15.42
C GLY A 187 6.67 -4.58 16.36
N GLY A 188 6.01 -5.06 17.42
CA GLY A 188 5.34 -4.24 18.45
C GLY A 188 3.84 -4.01 18.23
N TYR A 189 3.20 -4.73 17.30
CA TYR A 189 1.74 -4.70 17.16
C TYR A 189 1.07 -5.38 18.36
N LEU A 190 0.16 -4.68 19.04
CA LEU A 190 -0.47 -5.17 20.26
C LEU A 190 -1.57 -6.21 19.99
N ASP A 191 -2.17 -6.18 18.80
CA ASP A 191 -3.19 -7.14 18.36
C ASP A 191 -4.41 -7.16 19.30
N ARG A 192 -4.93 -5.98 19.66
CA ARG A 192 -6.20 -5.82 20.40
C ARG A 192 -7.38 -5.97 19.43
N ALA A 193 -8.56 -6.28 19.96
CA ALA A 193 -9.76 -6.50 19.14
C ALA A 193 -10.17 -5.27 18.32
N SER A 194 -9.91 -4.07 18.85
CA SER A 194 -10.21 -2.78 18.20
C SER A 194 -9.07 -2.25 17.32
N ASP A 195 -7.92 -2.91 17.30
CA ASP A 195 -6.77 -2.43 16.54
C ASP A 195 -7.04 -2.60 15.04
N ALA A 196 -6.71 -1.57 14.27
CA ALA A 196 -6.73 -1.67 12.81
C ALA A 196 -5.72 -2.73 12.33
N PRO A 197 -5.95 -3.36 11.16
CA PRO A 197 -5.01 -4.32 10.60
C PRO A 197 -3.57 -3.79 10.55
N PRO A 198 -2.56 -4.65 10.77
CA PRO A 198 -1.17 -4.21 10.88
C PRO A 198 -0.72 -3.41 9.64
N GLY A 199 -0.05 -2.30 9.91
CA GLY A 199 0.56 -1.45 8.88
C GLY A 199 1.97 -1.88 8.53
N THR A 200 2.51 -1.27 7.47
CA THR A 200 3.85 -1.61 6.96
C THR A 200 4.97 -1.40 7.98
N THR A 201 4.84 -0.45 8.92
CA THR A 201 5.84 -0.19 9.96
C THR A 201 6.05 -1.39 10.90
N VAL A 202 4.97 -1.94 11.46
CA VAL A 202 5.06 -3.09 12.38
C VAL A 202 5.42 -4.37 11.66
N ILE A 203 4.98 -4.53 10.40
CA ILE A 203 5.37 -5.67 9.57
C ILE A 203 6.86 -5.63 9.25
N TRP A 204 7.40 -4.47 8.85
CA TRP A 204 8.84 -4.32 8.60
C TRP A 204 9.69 -4.60 9.85
N ARG A 205 9.35 -3.98 10.99
CA ARG A 205 10.05 -4.25 12.27
C ARG A 205 10.00 -5.73 12.64
N GLY A 206 8.85 -6.35 12.42
CA GLY A 206 8.64 -7.76 12.63
C GLY A 206 9.55 -8.64 11.79
N PHE A 207 9.69 -8.35 10.49
CA PHE A 207 10.59 -9.10 9.60
C PHE A 207 12.05 -8.93 9.98
N SER A 208 12.48 -7.73 10.36
CA SER A 208 13.85 -7.54 10.87
C SER A 208 14.09 -8.42 12.10
N ARG A 209 13.14 -8.45 13.05
CA ARG A 209 13.25 -9.28 14.25
C ARG A 209 13.18 -10.78 13.93
N LEU A 210 12.35 -11.19 12.97
CA LEU A 210 12.25 -12.57 12.53
C LEU A 210 13.54 -13.05 11.87
N ALA A 211 14.19 -12.21 11.05
CA ALA A 211 15.47 -12.52 10.45
C ALA A 211 16.54 -12.79 11.51
N ASP A 212 16.60 -11.98 12.58
CA ASP A 212 17.50 -12.22 13.72
C ASP A 212 17.21 -13.56 14.42
N LEU A 213 15.93 -13.90 14.59
CA LEU A 213 15.51 -15.16 15.22
C LEU A 213 15.87 -16.39 14.36
N VAL A 214 15.67 -16.29 13.03
CA VAL A 214 16.04 -17.34 12.08
C VAL A 214 17.55 -17.58 12.14
N GLU A 215 18.35 -16.52 12.15
CA GLU A 215 19.80 -16.64 12.25
C GLU A 215 20.23 -17.24 13.59
N GLY A 216 19.62 -16.80 14.69
CA GLY A 216 19.87 -17.37 16.01
C GLY A 216 19.53 -18.87 16.09
N ALA A 217 18.41 -19.29 15.50
CA ALA A 217 18.01 -20.70 15.45
C ALA A 217 18.98 -21.55 14.62
N ARG A 218 19.47 -21.02 13.49
CA ARG A 218 20.49 -21.68 12.67
C ARG A 218 21.80 -21.89 13.43
N LEU A 219 22.27 -20.87 14.14
CA LEU A 219 23.49 -20.95 14.95
C LEU A 219 23.35 -21.89 16.14
N ALA A 220 22.15 -22.03 16.70
CA ALA A 220 21.87 -22.94 17.82
C ALA A 220 21.70 -24.40 17.40
N THR A 221 21.44 -24.66 16.11
CA THR A 221 21.32 -26.02 15.58
C THR A 221 22.72 -26.53 15.22
N PRO A 222 23.27 -27.55 15.90
CA PRO A 222 24.57 -28.09 15.53
C PRO A 222 24.52 -28.61 14.08
N PRO A 223 25.62 -28.51 13.31
CA PRO A 223 25.67 -29.15 12.00
C PRO A 223 25.35 -30.64 12.17
N PRO A 224 24.61 -31.26 11.24
CA PRO A 224 24.36 -32.70 11.31
C PRO A 224 25.70 -33.40 11.44
N ASP A 225 25.82 -34.31 12.41
CA ASP A 225 27.05 -35.07 12.65
C ASP A 225 27.59 -35.55 11.30
N SER A 226 28.72 -34.97 10.88
CA SER A 226 29.46 -35.48 9.73
C SER A 226 30.02 -36.81 10.18
N CYS A 227 29.26 -37.89 10.00
CA CYS A 227 29.74 -39.24 10.10
C CYS A 227 30.81 -39.43 9.01
N GLY A 228 32.07 -39.17 9.38
CA GLY A 228 33.27 -39.60 8.69
C GLY A 228 33.87 -40.82 9.37
#